data_AF-A0A814NCY5-F1
#
_entry.id   AF-A0A814NCY5-F1
#
_cell.length_a   1.000
_cell.length_b   1.000
_cell.length_c   1.000
_cell.angle_alpha   90.00
_cell.angle_beta   90.00
_cell.angle_gamma   90.00
#
_symmetry.space_group_name_H-M   'P 1'
#
loop_
_entity.id
_entity.type
_entity.pdbx_description
1 polymer ?
#
loop_
_entity_poly.entity_id
_entity_poly.type
_entity_poly.pdbx_seq_one_letter_code
_entity_poly.pdbx_strand_id
1 'polypeptide(L)'
;MLLSVNEYPIYSQLKSIAYFILSVIAAGLVISIGLVTSTQISGYHLQNMYFPVQKNNCQCECWDGFFRGKYSRGGYKTFYFNYERQMITILCVVLFYAELLRHVLLNLVLRRQLLLVLFIPSLYSNFYGIWSIINYLNDHDYQRMLKSQIYFSITELVASYIFYQCLSARNKLHIPCSFIYLLCTIASLHILLAFGELNADQLARNIGLILSDIISLTWTGVLLIKNAKLRPNKRALCTWVCVAFCLWLFYHMFCPFRETLD
;
A
#
# COMPACT_ATOMS: atom_id res chain seq x y z
N MET A 1 -37.27 -23.59 -9.03
CA MET A 1 -36.42 -23.40 -10.22
C MET A 1 -34.99 -23.67 -9.77
N LEU A 2 -34.46 -24.84 -10.16
CA LEU A 2 -33.15 -25.35 -9.73
C LEU A 2 -32.04 -24.39 -10.16
N LEU A 3 -31.16 -24.05 -9.23
CA LEU A 3 -29.91 -23.34 -9.48
C LEU A 3 -29.08 -24.20 -10.45
N SER A 4 -28.99 -23.79 -11.71
CA SER A 4 -28.04 -24.37 -12.65
C SER A 4 -26.64 -24.03 -12.14
N VAL A 5 -25.97 -25.03 -11.57
CA VAL A 5 -24.52 -24.99 -11.38
C VAL A 5 -23.93 -24.79 -12.77
N ASN A 6 -23.44 -23.58 -13.05
CA ASN A 6 -22.71 -23.30 -14.27
C ASN A 6 -21.47 -24.20 -14.26
N GLU A 7 -21.53 -25.32 -14.97
CA GLU A 7 -20.37 -26.13 -15.33
C GLU A 7 -19.49 -25.28 -16.24
N TYR A 8 -18.59 -24.49 -15.63
CA TYR A 8 -17.52 -23.87 -16.40
C TYR A 8 -16.69 -24.98 -17.02
N PRO A 9 -16.49 -24.98 -18.35
CA PRO A 9 -15.72 -26.04 -19.00
C PRO A 9 -14.33 -26.10 -18.37
N ILE A 10 -13.86 -27.31 -18.06
CA ILE A 10 -12.55 -27.61 -17.44
C ILE A 10 -11.43 -26.80 -18.11
N TYR A 11 -11.53 -26.60 -19.43
CA TYR A 11 -10.63 -25.75 -20.21
C TYR A 11 -10.51 -24.29 -19.70
N SER A 12 -11.61 -23.66 -19.31
CA SER A 12 -11.62 -22.30 -18.74
C SER A 12 -10.93 -22.24 -17.38
N GLN A 13 -11.10 -23.29 -16.56
CA GLN A 13 -10.46 -23.38 -15.25
C GLN A 13 -8.95 -23.60 -15.41
N LEU A 14 -8.54 -24.52 -16.29
CA LEU A 14 -7.14 -24.77 -16.62
C LEU A 14 -6.46 -23.52 -17.18
N LYS A 15 -7.13 -22.78 -18.06
CA LYS A 15 -6.62 -21.51 -18.59
C LYS A 15 -6.44 -20.46 -17.48
N SER A 16 -7.37 -20.37 -16.54
CA SER A 16 -7.26 -19.47 -15.38
C SER A 16 -6.10 -19.85 -14.45
N ILE A 17 -5.93 -21.15 -14.19
CA ILE A 17 -4.83 -21.69 -13.38
C ILE A 17 -3.48 -21.43 -14.07
N ALA A 18 -3.40 -21.66 -15.38
CA ALA A 18 -2.19 -21.40 -16.16
C ALA A 18 -1.81 -19.91 -16.15
N TYR A 19 -2.77 -19.01 -16.31
CA TYR A 19 -2.51 -17.57 -16.18
C TYR A 19 -2.07 -17.18 -14.76
N PHE A 20 -2.65 -17.80 -13.73
CA PHE A 20 -2.23 -17.59 -12.36
C PHE A 20 -0.76 -18.00 -12.17
N ILE A 21 -0.40 -19.23 -12.53
CA ILE A 21 0.96 -19.76 -12.43
C ILE A 21 1.95 -18.87 -13.21
N LEU A 22 1.64 -18.53 -14.46
CA LEU A 22 2.50 -17.70 -15.30
C LEU A 22 2.71 -16.31 -14.68
N SER A 23 1.67 -15.71 -14.11
CA SER A 23 1.78 -14.41 -13.46
C SER A 23 2.59 -14.43 -12.17
N VAL A 24 2.48 -15.50 -11.37
CA VAL A 24 3.30 -15.69 -10.16
C VAL A 24 4.76 -15.90 -10.54
N ILE A 25 5.03 -16.71 -11.56
CA ILE A 25 6.40 -16.90 -12.10
C ILE A 25 6.95 -15.58 -12.61
N ALA A 26 6.18 -14.81 -13.39
CA ALA A 26 6.63 -13.53 -13.92
C ALA A 26 6.93 -12.52 -12.80
N ALA A 27 6.04 -12.37 -11.82
CA ALA A 27 6.26 -11.50 -10.68
C ALA A 27 7.48 -11.94 -9.84
N GLY A 28 7.59 -13.25 -9.57
CA GLY A 28 8.71 -13.84 -8.85
C GLY A 28 10.04 -13.64 -9.59
N LEU A 29 10.06 -13.79 -10.91
CA LEU A 29 11.25 -13.54 -11.74
C LEU A 29 11.64 -12.07 -11.73
N VAL A 30 10.69 -11.16 -11.91
CA VAL A 30 10.98 -9.71 -11.88
C VAL A 30 11.56 -9.31 -10.52
N ILE A 31 10.96 -9.78 -9.42
CA ILE A 31 11.45 -9.52 -8.07
C ILE A 31 12.84 -10.15 -7.87
N SER A 32 13.03 -11.41 -8.28
CA SER A 32 14.29 -12.13 -8.10
C SER A 32 15.42 -11.52 -8.93
N ILE A 33 15.16 -11.16 -10.18
CA ILE A 33 16.12 -10.48 -11.05
C ILE A 33 16.44 -9.10 -10.45
N GLY A 34 15.44 -8.34 -10.03
CA GLY A 34 15.64 -7.06 -9.35
C GLY A 34 16.50 -7.18 -8.10
N LEU A 35 16.25 -8.18 -7.27
CA LEU A 35 17.04 -8.46 -6.07
C LEU A 35 18.46 -8.90 -6.41
N VAL A 36 18.65 -9.87 -7.32
CA VAL A 36 19.99 -10.36 -7.70
C VAL A 36 20.80 -9.26 -8.37
N THR A 37 20.24 -8.54 -9.34
CA THR A 37 20.92 -7.42 -9.99
C THR A 37 21.25 -6.32 -8.99
N SER A 38 20.31 -5.96 -8.12
CA SER A 38 20.58 -5.01 -7.04
C SER A 38 21.72 -5.50 -6.15
N THR A 39 21.72 -6.76 -5.70
CA THR A 39 22.75 -7.31 -4.79
C THR A 39 24.13 -7.39 -5.47
N GLN A 40 24.18 -7.74 -6.76
CA GLN A 40 25.41 -7.84 -7.55
C GLN A 40 25.99 -6.47 -7.91
N ILE A 41 25.14 -5.52 -8.33
CA ILE A 41 25.54 -4.14 -8.63
C ILE A 41 25.99 -3.43 -7.36
N SER A 42 25.31 -3.72 -6.25
CA SER A 42 25.54 -3.01 -5.02
C SER A 42 26.85 -3.48 -4.37
N GLY A 43 27.19 -4.78 -4.33
CA GLY A 43 28.53 -5.23 -3.91
C GLY A 43 28.52 -6.43 -2.96
N TYR A 44 27.96 -7.56 -3.39
CA TYR A 44 27.97 -8.80 -2.62
C TYR A 44 29.40 -9.36 -2.41
N HIS A 45 29.81 -9.52 -1.16
CA HIS A 45 31.07 -10.17 -0.79
C HIS A 45 30.82 -11.42 0.08
N LEU A 46 31.09 -12.61 -0.48
CA LEU A 46 30.88 -13.91 0.18
C LEU A 46 31.62 -14.05 1.53
N GLN A 47 32.76 -13.39 1.66
CA GLN A 47 33.58 -13.42 2.88
C GLN A 47 32.85 -12.80 4.09
N ASN A 48 31.93 -11.86 3.85
CA ASN A 48 31.16 -11.20 4.91
C ASN A 48 30.14 -12.14 5.59
N MET A 49 29.83 -13.28 4.98
CA MET A 49 28.89 -14.28 5.53
C MET A 49 29.48 -15.14 6.67
N TYR A 50 30.81 -15.12 6.85
CA TYR A 50 31.49 -15.96 7.85
C TYR A 50 31.68 -15.27 9.21
N PHE A 51 31.35 -13.97 9.31
CA PHE A 51 31.48 -13.22 10.56
C PHE A 51 30.17 -13.25 11.37
N PRO A 52 30.23 -13.51 12.69
CA PRO A 52 29.04 -13.49 13.53
C PRO A 52 28.47 -12.06 13.63
N VAL A 53 27.16 -11.91 13.43
CA VAL A 53 26.51 -10.60 13.46
C VAL A 53 26.32 -10.11 14.90
N GLN A 54 27.08 -9.08 15.29
CA GLN A 54 26.97 -8.45 16.61
C GLN A 54 25.85 -7.41 16.65
N LYS A 55 24.61 -7.84 16.95
CA LYS A 55 23.41 -6.99 16.90
C LYS A 55 23.49 -5.73 17.79
N ASN A 56 24.12 -5.84 18.96
CA ASN A 56 24.12 -4.79 19.99
C ASN A 56 25.18 -3.71 19.76
N ASN A 57 26.25 -4.03 19.02
CA ASN A 57 27.37 -3.12 18.73
C ASN A 57 27.50 -2.81 17.24
N CYS A 58 26.45 -3.05 16.46
CA CYS A 58 26.49 -2.89 15.02
C CYS A 58 26.58 -1.40 14.63
N GLN A 59 27.77 -0.96 14.23
CA GLN A 59 28.02 0.36 13.66
C GLN A 59 27.88 0.32 12.13
N CYS A 60 28.03 1.48 11.46
CA CYS A 60 27.91 1.62 10.00
C CYS A 60 28.92 0.79 9.16
N GLU A 61 29.76 -0.03 9.80
CA GLU A 61 30.68 -0.99 9.20
C GLU A 61 30.08 -2.40 9.08
N CYS A 62 28.92 -2.64 9.67
CA CYS A 62 28.14 -3.83 9.38
C CYS A 62 27.72 -3.84 7.90
N TRP A 63 27.53 -5.04 7.34
CA TRP A 63 27.19 -5.31 5.93
C TRP A 63 26.15 -4.37 5.29
N ASP A 64 25.25 -3.77 6.08
CA ASP A 64 24.21 -2.83 5.62
C ASP A 64 24.68 -1.38 5.38
N GLY A 65 25.84 -0.96 5.91
CA GLY A 65 26.34 0.41 5.74
C GLY A 65 26.78 0.77 4.32
N PHE A 66 27.10 -0.23 3.49
CA PHE A 66 27.63 -0.03 2.15
C PHE A 66 26.56 0.46 1.15
N PHE A 67 25.31 -0.01 1.26
CA PHE A 67 24.25 0.31 0.28
C PHE A 67 23.42 1.55 0.61
N ARG A 68 23.55 2.07 1.82
CA ARG A 68 22.73 3.16 2.32
C ARG A 68 23.53 4.40 2.76
N GLY A 69 24.86 4.33 2.78
CA GLY A 69 25.71 5.41 3.26
C GLY A 69 25.64 5.59 4.78
N LYS A 70 26.46 6.49 5.34
CA LYS A 70 26.51 6.78 6.79
C LYS A 70 25.19 7.43 7.24
N TYR A 71 24.17 6.63 7.56
CA TYR A 71 22.99 7.13 8.26
C TYR A 71 23.36 7.52 9.69
N SER A 72 22.80 8.62 10.18
CA SER A 72 22.96 9.13 11.55
C SER A 72 22.36 8.23 12.65
N ARG A 73 21.77 7.08 12.28
CA ARG A 73 21.03 6.17 13.18
C ARG A 73 21.51 4.73 13.08
N GLY A 74 22.82 4.51 13.21
CA GLY A 74 23.44 3.17 13.16
C GLY A 74 22.69 2.10 13.98
N GLY A 75 22.84 0.83 13.59
CA GLY A 75 22.22 -0.31 14.28
C GLY A 75 21.98 -1.51 13.36
N TYR A 76 21.69 -2.66 13.97
CA TYR A 76 21.40 -3.92 13.24
C TYR A 76 20.06 -3.86 12.50
N LYS A 77 20.04 -4.50 11.32
CA LYS A 77 18.92 -4.51 10.39
C LYS A 77 18.61 -5.95 9.97
N THR A 78 17.32 -6.29 9.95
CA THR A 78 16.81 -7.66 9.79
C THR A 78 16.61 -8.08 8.33
N PHE A 79 16.44 -7.12 7.41
CA PHE A 79 16.01 -7.34 6.03
C PHE A 79 17.01 -8.11 5.16
N TYR A 80 18.26 -8.21 5.62
CA TYR A 80 19.32 -8.86 4.88
C TYR A 80 19.67 -10.22 5.50
N PHE A 81 18.98 -11.25 5.01
CA PHE A 81 19.29 -12.68 5.16
C PHE A 81 19.49 -13.22 6.59
N ASN A 82 18.79 -12.68 7.58
CA ASN A 82 18.60 -13.37 8.85
C ASN A 82 17.19 -13.99 8.88
N TYR A 83 17.12 -15.31 9.10
CA TYR A 83 15.86 -16.07 9.24
C TYR A 83 15.14 -15.75 10.57
N GLU A 84 14.78 -14.48 10.77
CA GLU A 84 14.07 -14.00 11.95
C GLU A 84 12.56 -13.97 11.72
N ARG A 85 11.78 -13.98 12.82
CA ARG A 85 10.30 -13.97 12.76
C ARG A 85 9.75 -12.77 11.98
N GLN A 86 10.44 -11.63 12.07
CA GLN A 86 10.11 -10.39 11.36
C GLN A 86 10.21 -10.57 9.84
N MET A 87 11.12 -11.42 9.36
CA MET A 87 11.25 -11.70 7.93
C MET A 87 10.02 -12.44 7.39
N ILE A 88 9.41 -13.33 8.19
CA ILE A 88 8.13 -13.97 7.84
C ILE A 88 7.03 -12.91 7.71
N THR A 89 6.94 -11.99 8.67
CA THR A 89 5.96 -10.89 8.61
C THR A 89 6.16 -10.03 7.36
N ILE A 90 7.40 -9.63 7.06
CA ILE A 90 7.73 -8.84 5.86
C ILE A 90 7.35 -9.60 4.59
N LEU A 91 7.69 -10.89 4.50
CA LEU A 91 7.34 -11.74 3.37
C LEU A 91 5.83 -11.84 3.18
N CYS A 92 5.06 -12.05 4.25
CA CYS A 92 3.59 -12.09 4.19
C CYS A 92 3.00 -10.76 3.68
N VAL A 93 3.52 -9.62 4.14
CA VAL A 93 3.08 -8.30 3.67
C VAL A 93 3.39 -8.13 2.18
N VAL A 94 4.61 -8.45 1.74
CA VAL A 94 5.00 -8.35 0.32
C VAL A 94 4.13 -9.24 -0.56
N LEU A 95 3.90 -10.49 -0.17
CA LEU A 95 3.07 -11.43 -0.92
C LEU A 95 1.60 -10.96 -1.01
N PHE A 96 1.05 -10.43 0.08
CA PHE A 96 -0.30 -9.88 0.10
C PHE A 96 -0.47 -8.75 -0.93
N TYR A 97 0.43 -7.78 -0.95
CA TYR A 97 0.33 -6.66 -1.90
C TYR A 97 0.74 -7.02 -3.33
N ALA A 98 1.66 -7.97 -3.52
CA ALA A 98 1.94 -8.54 -4.84
C ALA A 98 0.68 -9.19 -5.43
N GLU A 99 -0.10 -9.88 -4.60
CA GLU A 99 -1.36 -10.49 -5.01
C GLU A 99 -2.43 -9.45 -5.36
N LEU A 100 -2.51 -8.33 -4.63
CA LEU A 100 -3.39 -7.21 -4.98
C LEU A 100 -2.99 -6.56 -6.31
N LEU A 101 -1.70 -6.32 -6.53
CA LEU A 101 -1.18 -5.77 -7.79
C LEU A 101 -1.51 -6.72 -8.96
N ARG A 102 -1.31 -8.03 -8.76
CA ARG A 102 -1.67 -9.06 -9.75
C ARG A 102 -3.14 -8.94 -10.15
N HIS A 103 -4.05 -8.83 -9.19
CA HIS A 103 -5.49 -8.66 -9.47
C HIS A 103 -5.76 -7.42 -10.32
N VAL A 104 -5.14 -6.28 -9.99
CA VAL A 104 -5.33 -5.04 -10.76
C VAL A 104 -4.79 -5.17 -12.18
N LEU A 105 -3.58 -5.71 -12.34
CA LEU A 105 -2.95 -5.90 -13.66
C LEU A 105 -3.75 -6.84 -14.55
N LEU A 106 -4.30 -7.93 -14.01
CA LEU A 106 -5.15 -8.83 -14.79
C LEU A 106 -6.44 -8.14 -15.26
N ASN A 107 -7.06 -7.32 -14.42
CA ASN A 107 -8.27 -6.58 -14.82
C ASN A 107 -7.94 -5.46 -15.83
N LEU A 108 -6.79 -4.79 -15.70
CA LEU A 108 -6.33 -3.77 -16.63
C LEU A 108 -6.01 -4.39 -18.01
N VAL A 109 -5.17 -5.43 -18.05
CA VAL A 109 -4.63 -6.02 -19.28
C VAL A 109 -5.62 -6.99 -19.93
N LEU A 110 -6.10 -7.99 -19.19
CA LEU A 110 -6.93 -9.06 -19.77
C LEU A 110 -8.38 -8.63 -19.94
N ARG A 111 -8.92 -7.86 -18.99
CA ARG A 111 -10.31 -7.35 -19.08
C ARG A 111 -10.42 -5.98 -19.76
N ARG A 112 -9.29 -5.42 -20.22
CA ARG A 112 -9.20 -4.14 -20.95
C ARG A 112 -9.96 -3.02 -20.24
N GLN A 113 -9.91 -3.00 -18.91
CA GLN A 113 -10.56 -1.98 -18.09
C GLN A 113 -9.66 -0.74 -18.02
N LEU A 114 -9.53 0.01 -19.12
CA LEU A 114 -8.65 1.19 -19.22
C LEU A 114 -8.93 2.26 -18.14
N LEU A 115 -10.15 2.28 -17.58
CA LEU A 115 -10.48 3.18 -16.49
C LEU A 115 -9.63 2.91 -15.22
N LEU A 116 -9.11 1.69 -15.05
CA LEU A 116 -8.16 1.35 -13.99
C LEU A 116 -6.80 2.07 -14.12
N VAL A 117 -6.51 2.77 -15.22
CA VAL A 117 -5.35 3.65 -15.30
C VAL A 117 -5.42 4.77 -14.25
N LEU A 118 -6.64 5.23 -13.90
CA LEU A 118 -6.84 6.20 -12.81
C LEU A 118 -6.45 5.66 -11.43
N PHE A 119 -6.28 4.35 -11.30
CA PHE A 119 -5.88 3.68 -10.07
C PHE A 119 -4.35 3.61 -9.87
N ILE A 120 -3.55 3.98 -10.88
CA ILE A 120 -2.08 3.91 -10.81
C ILE A 120 -1.51 4.73 -9.64
N PRO A 121 -1.99 5.97 -9.35
CA PRO A 121 -1.51 6.72 -8.19
C PRO A 121 -1.82 6.03 -6.86
N SER A 122 -2.98 5.36 -6.74
CA SER A 122 -3.31 4.56 -5.56
C SER A 122 -2.36 3.35 -5.40
N LEU A 123 -1.95 2.71 -6.51
CA LEU A 123 -0.92 1.68 -6.46
C LEU A 123 0.39 2.26 -5.91
N TYR A 124 0.84 3.41 -6.43
CA TYR A 124 2.06 4.07 -5.94
C TYR A 124 1.99 4.34 -4.42
N SER A 125 0.92 4.95 -3.92
CA SER A 125 0.76 5.26 -2.49
C SER A 125 0.78 4.00 -1.61
N ASN A 126 0.10 2.92 -2.03
CA ASN A 126 0.15 1.65 -1.31
C ASN A 126 1.56 1.05 -1.30
N PHE A 127 2.24 1.00 -2.45
CA PHE A 127 3.59 0.42 -2.54
C PHE A 127 4.63 1.23 -1.76
N TYR A 128 4.50 2.56 -1.78
CA TYR A 128 5.29 3.44 -0.92
C TYR A 128 5.04 3.11 0.55
N GLY A 129 3.77 3.00 0.97
CA GLY A 129 3.41 2.74 2.36
C GLY A 129 3.96 1.41 2.88
N ILE A 130 3.87 0.34 2.09
CA ILE A 130 4.48 -0.96 2.41
C ILE A 130 5.98 -0.83 2.56
N TRP A 131 6.65 -0.16 1.61
CA TRP A 131 8.08 0.00 1.65
C TRP A 131 8.52 0.71 2.93
N SER A 132 7.78 1.73 3.35
CA SER A 132 7.97 2.39 4.65
C SER A 132 7.76 1.44 5.82
N ILE A 133 6.68 0.62 5.84
CA ILE A 133 6.48 -0.41 6.88
C ILE A 133 7.67 -1.36 6.96
N ILE A 134 8.15 -1.87 5.82
CA ILE A 134 9.30 -2.76 5.75
C ILE A 134 10.54 -2.09 6.35
N ASN A 135 10.81 -0.83 5.98
CA ASN A 135 11.93 -0.08 6.54
C ASN A 135 11.78 0.11 8.05
N TYR A 136 10.60 0.45 8.57
CA TYR A 136 10.42 0.63 10.01
C TYR A 136 10.51 -0.67 10.80
N LEU A 137 10.00 -1.78 10.26
CA LEU A 137 10.17 -3.11 10.84
C LEU A 137 11.65 -3.52 10.86
N ASN A 138 12.37 -3.22 9.78
CA ASN A 138 13.80 -3.47 9.65
C ASN A 138 14.64 -2.61 10.62
N ASP A 139 14.22 -1.37 10.82
CA ASP A 139 14.87 -0.38 11.68
C ASP A 139 14.47 -0.52 13.15
N HIS A 140 13.56 -1.45 13.48
CA HIS A 140 12.96 -1.61 14.82
C HIS A 140 12.26 -0.35 15.34
N ASP A 141 11.78 0.51 14.42
CA ASP A 141 11.11 1.78 14.73
C ASP A 141 9.61 1.58 15.00
N TYR A 142 9.28 0.77 16.02
CA TYR A 142 7.91 0.36 16.31
C TYR A 142 7.03 1.46 16.91
N GLN A 143 7.62 2.39 17.66
CA GLN A 143 6.85 3.32 18.48
C GLN A 143 6.64 4.68 17.84
N ARG A 144 7.57 5.12 16.98
CA ARG A 144 7.59 6.48 16.45
C ARG A 144 6.92 6.56 15.08
N MET A 145 7.40 5.77 14.11
CA MET A 145 6.92 5.87 12.72
C MET A 145 6.02 4.71 12.28
N LEU A 146 6.22 3.50 12.82
CA LEU A 146 5.45 2.35 12.35
C LEU A 146 3.94 2.49 12.61
N LYS A 147 3.53 3.09 13.74
CA LYS A 147 2.10 3.22 14.08
C LYS A 147 1.35 4.13 13.12
N SER A 148 1.91 5.30 12.80
CA SER A 148 1.34 6.23 11.83
C SER A 148 1.33 5.59 10.44
N GLN A 149 2.41 4.92 10.05
CA GLN A 149 2.49 4.24 8.77
C GLN A 149 1.47 3.11 8.63
N ILE A 150 1.24 2.30 9.67
CA ILE A 150 0.20 1.26 9.67
C ILE A 150 -1.18 1.90 9.52
N TYR A 151 -1.45 2.99 10.24
CA TYR A 151 -2.70 3.74 10.12
C TYR A 151 -2.96 4.16 8.66
N PHE A 152 -2.01 4.89 8.05
CA PHE A 152 -2.13 5.34 6.67
C PHE A 152 -2.21 4.17 5.68
N SER A 153 -1.47 3.08 5.91
CA SER A 153 -1.51 1.93 4.99
C SER A 153 -2.85 1.19 5.04
N ILE A 154 -3.48 1.11 6.21
CA ILE A 154 -4.81 0.50 6.37
C ILE A 154 -5.87 1.39 5.73
N THR A 155 -5.87 2.70 6.02
CA THR A 155 -6.87 3.62 5.46
C THR A 155 -6.71 3.76 3.95
N GLU A 156 -5.48 3.85 3.44
CA GLU A 156 -5.17 3.85 2.01
C GLU A 156 -5.63 2.57 1.33
N LEU A 157 -5.42 1.40 1.95
CA LEU A 157 -5.87 0.12 1.41
C LEU A 157 -7.41 0.06 1.32
N VAL A 158 -8.13 0.54 2.33
CA VAL A 158 -9.60 0.63 2.33
C VAL A 158 -10.09 1.58 1.23
N ALA A 159 -9.51 2.78 1.15
CA ALA A 159 -9.84 3.76 0.11
C ALA A 159 -9.57 3.19 -1.30
N SER A 160 -8.41 2.57 -1.47
CA SER A 160 -7.98 1.94 -2.73
C SER A 160 -8.90 0.80 -3.12
N TYR A 161 -9.30 -0.06 -2.19
CA TYR A 161 -10.27 -1.12 -2.48
C TYR A 161 -11.60 -0.56 -2.95
N ILE A 162 -12.16 0.44 -2.25
CA ILE A 162 -13.42 1.07 -2.64
C ILE A 162 -13.30 1.75 -4.00
N PHE A 163 -12.22 2.50 -4.22
CA PHE A 163 -11.99 3.20 -5.48
C PHE A 163 -11.81 2.21 -6.64
N TYR A 164 -11.07 1.14 -6.44
CA TYR A 164 -10.96 0.03 -7.40
C TYR A 164 -12.34 -0.55 -7.75
N GLN A 165 -13.21 -0.79 -6.76
CA GLN A 165 -14.56 -1.27 -7.01
C GLN A 165 -15.40 -0.26 -7.80
N CYS A 166 -15.25 1.04 -7.51
CA CYS A 166 -15.86 2.13 -8.30
C CYS A 166 -15.44 2.13 -9.77
N LEU A 167 -14.17 1.86 -10.06
CA LEU A 167 -13.66 1.85 -11.43
C LEU A 167 -13.93 0.52 -12.16
N SER A 168 -13.86 -0.61 -11.45
CA SER A 168 -14.04 -1.94 -12.04
C SER A 168 -15.51 -2.31 -12.27
N ALA A 169 -16.44 -1.70 -11.52
CA ALA A 169 -17.88 -1.88 -11.68
C ALA A 169 -18.40 -1.29 -13.01
N ARG A 170 -18.14 -1.99 -14.13
CA ARG A 170 -18.84 -1.76 -15.41
C ARG A 170 -20.32 -2.17 -15.29
N ASN A 171 -21.12 -1.32 -14.67
CA ASN A 171 -22.60 -1.38 -14.64
C ASN A 171 -23.27 -2.55 -13.87
N LYS A 172 -22.54 -3.37 -13.09
CA LYS A 172 -23.13 -4.59 -12.48
C LYS A 172 -23.16 -4.65 -10.96
N LEU A 173 -22.43 -3.78 -10.25
CA LEU A 173 -22.41 -3.76 -8.79
C LEU A 173 -23.06 -2.48 -8.29
N HIS A 174 -24.12 -2.61 -7.50
CA HIS A 174 -24.67 -1.52 -6.70
C HIS A 174 -23.65 -1.20 -5.60
N ILE A 175 -22.80 -0.20 -5.85
CA ILE A 175 -21.89 0.31 -4.82
C ILE A 175 -22.74 1.04 -3.78
N PRO A 176 -22.67 0.64 -2.50
CA PRO A 176 -23.47 1.29 -1.47
C PRO A 176 -22.97 2.73 -1.27
N CYS A 177 -23.89 3.67 -1.05
CA CYS A 177 -23.53 5.09 -0.86
C CYS A 177 -22.56 5.28 0.31
N SER A 178 -22.66 4.45 1.35
CA SER A 178 -21.73 4.46 2.49
C SER A 178 -20.28 4.25 2.08
N PHE A 179 -20.00 3.46 1.04
CA PHE A 179 -18.63 3.25 0.57
C PHE A 179 -18.10 4.50 -0.14
N ILE A 180 -18.94 5.15 -0.95
CA ILE A 180 -18.58 6.42 -1.60
C ILE A 180 -18.28 7.49 -0.55
N TYR A 181 -19.09 7.56 0.51
CA TYR A 181 -18.88 8.51 1.60
C TYR A 181 -17.62 8.19 2.40
N LEU A 182 -17.36 6.92 2.71
CA LEU A 182 -16.12 6.48 3.36
C LEU A 182 -14.89 6.84 2.53
N LEU A 183 -14.92 6.62 1.22
CA LEU A 183 -13.84 7.02 0.31
C LEU A 183 -13.60 8.54 0.38
N CYS A 184 -14.65 9.35 0.29
CA CYS A 184 -14.52 10.80 0.42
C CYS A 184 -13.96 11.22 1.78
N THR A 185 -14.42 10.57 2.86
CA THR A 185 -13.95 10.84 4.22
C THR A 185 -12.47 10.53 4.37
N ILE A 186 -12.01 9.35 3.95
CA ILE A 186 -10.60 8.96 4.05
C ILE A 186 -9.72 9.91 3.20
N ALA A 187 -10.10 10.13 1.94
CA ALA A 187 -9.30 10.97 1.05
C ALA A 187 -9.20 12.42 1.53
N SER A 188 -10.29 12.98 2.07
CA SER A 188 -10.28 14.32 2.65
C SER A 188 -9.40 14.39 3.90
N LEU A 189 -9.42 13.34 4.73
CA LEU A 189 -8.61 13.26 5.94
C LEU A 189 -7.12 13.10 5.62
N HIS A 190 -6.75 12.28 4.63
CA HIS A 190 -5.37 12.16 4.16
C HIS A 190 -4.82 13.49 3.66
N ILE A 191 -5.59 14.20 2.83
CA ILE A 191 -5.21 15.53 2.34
C ILE A 191 -5.02 16.50 3.51
N LEU A 192 -5.96 16.53 4.46
CA LEU A 192 -5.88 17.41 5.63
C LEU A 192 -4.64 17.12 6.48
N LEU A 193 -4.35 15.85 6.76
CA LEU A 193 -3.17 15.45 7.53
C LEU A 193 -1.88 15.77 6.77
N ALA A 194 -1.83 15.51 5.47
CA ALA A 194 -0.67 15.82 4.64
C ALA A 194 -0.37 17.33 4.59
N PHE A 195 -1.40 18.18 4.57
CA PHE A 195 -1.24 19.64 4.68
C PHE A 195 -0.72 20.07 6.06
N GLY A 196 -1.12 19.39 7.13
CA GLY A 196 -0.60 19.64 8.48
C GLY A 196 0.87 19.28 8.66
N GLU A 197 1.39 18.36 7.84
CA GLU A 197 2.76 17.81 7.91
C GLU A 197 3.66 18.32 6.77
N LEU A 198 3.24 19.39 6.09
CA LEU A 198 3.83 19.81 4.82
C LEU A 198 5.16 20.55 5.03
N ASN A 199 6.27 19.81 4.96
CA ASN A 199 7.62 20.36 4.89
C ASN A 199 8.03 20.63 3.43
N ALA A 200 8.55 21.83 3.14
CA ALA A 200 8.93 22.26 1.79
C ALA A 200 9.96 21.33 1.13
N ASP A 201 10.89 20.78 1.91
CA ASP A 201 11.94 19.86 1.43
C ASP A 201 11.39 18.50 0.98
N GLN A 202 10.16 18.16 1.36
CA GLN A 202 9.51 16.87 1.08
C GLN A 202 8.27 17.04 0.19
N LEU A 203 8.10 18.22 -0.41
CA LEU A 203 6.91 18.60 -1.17
C LEU A 203 6.57 17.63 -2.31
N ALA A 204 7.55 17.24 -3.13
CA ALA A 204 7.33 16.35 -4.27
C ALA A 204 6.80 14.97 -3.83
N ARG A 205 7.34 14.43 -2.73
CA ARG A 205 6.89 13.17 -2.14
C ARG A 205 5.47 13.31 -1.58
N ASN A 206 5.21 14.38 -0.83
CA ASN A 206 3.91 14.63 -0.24
C ASN A 206 2.83 14.81 -1.33
N ILE A 207 3.14 15.50 -2.42
CA ILE A 207 2.26 15.62 -3.61
C ILE A 207 1.98 14.24 -4.23
N GLY A 208 3.00 13.39 -4.38
CA GLY A 208 2.84 12.05 -4.93
C GLY A 208 1.89 11.18 -4.10
N LEU A 209 1.92 11.34 -2.78
CA LEU A 209 1.07 10.57 -1.86
C LEU A 209 -0.41 11.04 -1.89
N ILE A 210 -0.65 12.35 -1.91
CA ILE A 210 -2.03 12.90 -1.96
C ILE A 210 -2.67 12.81 -3.35
N LEU A 211 -1.90 12.50 -4.40
CA LEU A 211 -2.41 12.45 -5.78
C LEU A 211 -3.53 11.40 -5.92
N SER A 212 -3.38 10.24 -5.25
CA SER A 212 -4.40 9.19 -5.16
C SER A 212 -5.72 9.73 -4.60
N ASP A 213 -5.65 10.50 -3.51
CA ASP A 213 -6.80 11.08 -2.82
C ASP A 213 -7.49 12.14 -3.66
N ILE A 214 -6.72 13.03 -4.31
CA ILE A 214 -7.25 14.09 -5.19
C ILE A 214 -8.02 13.47 -6.36
N ILE A 215 -7.46 12.44 -7.00
CA ILE A 215 -8.11 11.75 -8.12
C ILE A 215 -9.39 11.07 -7.64
N SER A 216 -9.34 10.38 -6.49
CA SER A 216 -10.49 9.71 -5.90
C SER A 216 -11.62 10.70 -5.57
N LEU A 217 -11.30 11.83 -4.95
CA LEU A 217 -12.27 12.89 -4.63
C LEU A 217 -12.85 13.55 -5.87
N THR A 218 -12.03 13.79 -6.89
CA THR A 218 -12.49 14.36 -8.16
C THR A 218 -13.48 13.40 -8.83
N TRP A 219 -13.14 12.10 -8.86
CA TRP A 219 -13.99 11.07 -9.44
C TRP A 219 -15.32 10.93 -8.69
N THR A 220 -15.30 10.86 -7.35
CA THR A 220 -16.53 10.80 -6.54
C THR A 220 -17.35 12.08 -6.65
N GLY A 221 -16.72 13.25 -6.71
CA GLY A 221 -17.38 14.53 -6.96
C GLY A 221 -18.16 14.53 -8.27
N VAL A 222 -17.52 14.12 -9.37
CA VAL A 222 -18.19 13.97 -10.68
C VAL A 222 -19.35 12.96 -10.60
N LEU A 223 -19.15 11.85 -9.89
CA LEU A 223 -20.18 10.82 -9.70
C LEU A 223 -21.41 11.36 -8.95
N LEU A 224 -21.21 12.15 -7.88
CA LEU A 224 -22.27 12.77 -7.08
C LEU A 224 -23.00 13.90 -7.82
N ILE A 225 -22.29 14.65 -8.66
CA ILE A 225 -22.89 15.68 -9.51
C ILE A 225 -23.83 15.02 -10.52
N LYS A 226 -23.37 13.97 -11.21
CA LYS A 226 -24.15 13.26 -12.24
C LYS A 226 -25.31 12.45 -11.68
N ASN A 227 -25.22 11.97 -10.43
CA ASN A 227 -26.23 11.09 -9.83
C ASN A 227 -26.83 11.69 -8.56
N ALA A 228 -27.95 12.41 -8.71
CA ALA A 228 -28.65 13.06 -7.59
C ALA A 228 -29.02 12.09 -6.46
N LYS A 229 -29.31 10.81 -6.78
CA LYS A 229 -29.64 9.76 -5.80
C LYS A 229 -28.48 9.40 -4.86
N LEU A 230 -27.24 9.65 -5.26
CA LEU A 230 -26.05 9.36 -4.45
C LEU A 230 -25.68 10.53 -3.52
N ARG A 231 -26.33 11.70 -3.65
CA ARG A 231 -26.01 12.88 -2.84
C ARG A 231 -26.38 12.64 -1.38
N PRO A 232 -25.48 12.95 -0.43
CA PRO A 232 -25.76 12.77 0.98
C PRO A 232 -26.87 13.71 1.43
N ASN A 233 -27.82 13.18 2.21
CA ASN A 233 -28.75 14.02 2.96
C ASN A 233 -28.05 14.60 4.22
N LYS A 234 -28.70 15.55 4.91
CA LYS A 234 -28.14 16.20 6.11
C LYS A 234 -27.70 15.19 7.18
N ARG A 235 -28.46 14.10 7.36
CA ARG A 235 -28.15 13.06 8.35
C ARG A 235 -26.89 12.29 7.97
N ALA A 236 -26.79 11.85 6.72
CA ALA A 236 -25.60 11.17 6.21
C ALA A 236 -24.37 12.07 6.31
N LEU A 237 -24.48 13.34 5.93
CA LEU A 237 -23.39 14.30 6.06
C LEU A 237 -22.91 14.40 7.51
N CYS A 238 -23.83 14.57 8.47
CA CYS A 238 -23.50 14.61 9.90
C CYS A 238 -22.81 13.32 10.37
N THR A 239 -23.35 12.14 10.00
CA THR A 239 -22.74 10.85 10.35
C THR A 239 -21.31 10.73 9.83
N TRP A 240 -21.05 11.09 8.57
CA TRP A 240 -19.72 10.96 7.98
C TRP A 240 -18.73 12.01 8.46
N VAL A 241 -19.19 13.19 8.87
CA VAL A 241 -18.38 14.17 9.60
C VAL A 241 -17.98 13.62 10.98
N CYS A 242 -18.91 12.99 11.71
CA CYS A 242 -18.57 12.32 12.97
C CYS A 242 -17.56 11.19 12.77
N VAL A 243 -17.73 10.36 11.73
CA VAL A 243 -16.75 9.30 11.39
C VAL A 243 -15.38 9.91 11.07
N ALA A 244 -15.33 10.97 10.27
CA ALA A 244 -14.09 11.68 9.96
C ALA A 244 -13.40 12.18 11.23
N PHE A 245 -14.16 12.81 12.14
CA PHE A 245 -13.65 13.28 13.42
C PHE A 245 -13.14 12.15 14.31
N CYS A 246 -13.85 11.01 14.37
CA CYS A 246 -13.41 9.83 15.12
C CYS A 246 -12.10 9.26 14.56
N LEU A 247 -11.96 9.15 13.23
CA LEU A 247 -10.72 8.69 12.59
C LEU A 247 -9.56 9.65 12.86
N TRP A 248 -9.81 10.96 12.76
CA TRP A 248 -8.83 12.00 13.07
C TRP A 248 -8.38 11.97 14.54
N LEU A 249 -9.32 11.83 15.47
CA LEU A 249 -9.04 11.72 16.90
C LEU A 249 -8.27 10.42 17.21
N PHE A 250 -8.64 9.31 16.58
CA PHE A 250 -7.91 8.05 16.70
C PHE A 250 -6.45 8.20 16.24
N TYR A 251 -6.23 8.85 15.09
CA TYR A 251 -4.88 9.13 14.59
C TYR A 251 -4.04 9.88 15.64
N HIS A 252 -4.55 11.00 16.16
CA HIS A 252 -3.79 11.81 17.12
C HIS A 252 -3.58 11.13 18.48
N MET A 253 -4.50 10.27 18.93
CA MET A 253 -4.37 9.58 20.20
C MET A 253 -3.43 8.38 20.15
N PHE A 254 -3.49 7.58 19.07
CA PHE A 254 -2.84 6.26 19.03
C PHE A 254 -1.72 6.15 18.01
N CYS A 255 -1.79 6.92 16.93
CA CYS A 255 -0.90 6.83 15.78
C CYS A 255 -0.28 8.19 15.36
N PRO A 256 0.03 9.13 16.27
CA PRO A 256 0.52 10.44 15.85
C PRO A 256 1.88 10.29 15.18
N PHE A 257 2.09 11.03 14.09
CA PHE A 257 3.42 11.19 13.51
C PHE A 257 4.34 11.88 14.53
N ARG A 258 5.49 11.28 14.80
CA ARG A 258 6.52 11.83 15.71
C ARG A 258 7.85 11.83 14.99
N GLU A 259 8.36 12.99 14.57
CA GLU A 259 9.65 13.02 13.87
C GLU A 259 10.85 12.90 14.83
N THR A 260 10.72 13.47 16.03
CA THR A 260 11.73 13.49 17.09
C THR A 260 11.39 12.55 18.24
N LEU A 261 12.45 12.11 18.95
CA LEU A 261 12.35 11.42 20.23
C LEU A 261 12.35 12.50 21.33
N ASP A 262 11.17 13.01 21.67
CA ASP A 262 10.94 13.78 22.89
C ASP A 262 10.08 12.95 23.85
#